data_AF-A0A654M506-F1
#
_entry.id   AF-A0A654M506-F1
#
_cell.length_a   1.000
_cell.length_b   1.000
_cell.length_c   1.000
_cell.angle_alpha   90.00
_cell.angle_beta   90.00
_cell.angle_gamma   90.00
#
_symmetry.space_group_name_H-M   'P 1'
#
loop_
_entity.id
_entity.type
_entity.pdbx_description
1 polymer ?
#
loop_
_entity_poly.entity_id
_entity_poly.type
_entity_poly.pdbx_seq_one_letter_code
_entity_poly.pdbx_strand_id
1 'polypeptide(L)'
;MLLTVMYYSPSSEASGIYVNELLKRDAELISRMSENISDDKNIYRIFRERLSLYEQASNMPLIEDDRKFLDYRINEICFELRIFKIIQDRKNLIESKAQIDKIKDQLVA
;
A
#
# COMPACT_ATOMS: atom_id res chain seq x y z
N MET A 1 -18.06 14.65 42.26
CA MET A 1 -17.55 13.72 41.23
C MET A 1 -18.46 13.82 40.03
N LEU A 2 -18.06 14.57 39.01
CA LEU A 2 -18.80 14.65 37.75
C LEU A 2 -18.32 13.50 36.86
N LEU A 3 -19.20 12.52 36.65
CA LEU A 3 -19.03 11.51 35.61
C LEU A 3 -19.17 12.21 34.27
N THR A 4 -18.03 12.48 33.63
CA THR A 4 -17.99 12.85 32.21
C THR A 4 -18.43 11.63 31.41
N VAL A 5 -19.72 11.52 31.15
CA VAL A 5 -20.24 10.62 30.13
C VAL A 5 -19.75 11.17 28.80
N MET A 6 -18.66 10.60 28.28
CA MET A 6 -18.23 10.83 26.91
C MET A 6 -19.34 10.33 25.99
N TYR A 7 -20.23 11.22 25.58
CA TYR A 7 -21.20 10.96 24.53
C TYR A 7 -20.41 10.75 23.23
N TYR A 8 -20.06 9.50 22.94
CA TYR A 8 -19.62 9.12 21.61
C TYR A 8 -20.78 9.39 20.65
N SER A 9 -20.57 10.27 19.68
CA SER A 9 -21.54 10.51 18.63
C SER A 9 -21.70 9.22 17.81
N PRO A 10 -22.92 8.77 17.48
CA PRO A 10 -23.16 7.60 16.63
C PRO A 10 -22.40 7.66 15.30
N SER A 11 -22.12 8.88 14.81
CA SER A 11 -21.29 9.12 13.63
C SER A 11 -19.82 8.72 13.81
N SER A 12 -19.27 8.85 15.02
CA SER A 12 -17.90 8.44 15.37
C SER A 12 -17.77 6.92 15.43
N GLU A 13 -18.75 6.22 15.99
CA GLU A 13 -18.74 4.75 16.03
C GLU A 13 -18.89 4.14 14.64
N ALA A 14 -19.80 4.68 13.81
CA ALA A 14 -19.98 4.21 12.44
C ALA A 14 -18.73 4.43 11.57
N SER A 15 -18.07 5.60 11.71
CA SER A 15 -16.82 5.92 11.03
C SER A 15 -15.70 4.96 11.44
N GLY A 16 -15.53 4.72 12.75
CA GLY A 16 -14.52 3.79 13.26
C GLY A 16 -14.76 2.33 12.82
N ILE A 17 -16.02 1.86 12.80
CA ILE A 17 -16.36 0.52 12.28
C ILE A 17 -15.96 0.41 10.81
N TYR A 18 -16.28 1.43 10.00
CA TYR A 18 -15.95 1.45 8.58
C TYR A 18 -14.43 1.39 8.35
N VAL A 19 -13.65 2.20 9.08
CA VAL A 19 -12.18 2.20 9.00
C VAL A 19 -11.61 0.83 9.42
N ASN A 20 -12.15 0.21 10.46
CA ASN A 20 -11.70 -1.13 10.88
C ASN A 20 -11.93 -2.20 9.79
N GLU A 21 -13.08 -2.17 9.11
CA GLU A 21 -13.32 -3.08 7.98
C GLU A 21 -12.40 -2.80 6.79
N LEU A 22 -12.08 -1.53 6.55
CA LEU A 22 -11.09 -1.13 5.55
C LEU A 22 -9.70 -1.74 5.85
N LEU A 23 -9.27 -1.65 7.11
CA LEU A 23 -7.98 -2.18 7.57
C LEU A 23 -7.91 -3.71 7.46
N LYS A 24 -9.00 -4.43 7.74
CA LYS A 24 -9.06 -5.88 7.53
C LYS A 24 -8.84 -6.25 6.06
N ARG A 25 -9.50 -5.55 5.15
CA ARG A 25 -9.32 -5.75 3.69
C ARG A 25 -7.90 -5.41 3.24
N ASP A 26 -7.32 -4.33 3.77
CA ASP A 26 -5.92 -3.98 3.48
C ASP A 26 -4.96 -5.08 3.95
N ALA A 27 -5.18 -5.64 5.14
CA ALA A 27 -4.38 -6.75 5.66
C ALA A 27 -4.48 -8.02 4.80
N GLU A 28 -5.67 -8.35 4.28
CA GLU A 28 -5.86 -9.46 3.34
C GLU A 28 -5.07 -9.24 2.04
N LEU A 29 -5.09 -8.02 1.50
CA LEU A 29 -4.30 -7.64 0.32
C LEU A 29 -2.80 -7.78 0.60
N ILE A 30 -2.32 -7.30 1.75
CA ILE A 30 -0.91 -7.46 2.16
C ILE A 30 -0.53 -8.94 2.26
N SER A 31 -1.38 -9.79 2.85
CA SER A 31 -1.13 -11.23 2.92
C SER A 31 -0.94 -11.84 1.52
N ARG A 32 -1.80 -11.48 0.56
CA ARG A 32 -1.70 -11.93 -0.84
C ARG A 32 -0.39 -11.51 -1.52
N MET A 33 0.22 -10.40 -1.12
CA MET A 33 1.56 -10.01 -1.61
C MET A 33 2.63 -10.96 -1.10
N SER A 34 2.55 -11.34 0.18
CA SER A 34 3.54 -12.23 0.80
C SER A 34 3.53 -13.64 0.22
N GLU A 35 2.35 -14.16 -0.17
CA GLU A 35 2.19 -15.48 -0.78
C GLU A 35 2.82 -15.57 -2.18
N ASN A 36 2.90 -14.44 -2.90
CA ASN A 36 3.38 -14.37 -4.28
C ASN A 36 4.52 -13.36 -4.44
N ILE A 37 5.44 -13.33 -3.48
CA ILE A 37 6.49 -12.31 -3.37
C ILE A 37 7.47 -12.28 -4.55
N SER A 38 7.52 -13.34 -5.36
CA SER A 38 8.37 -13.43 -6.56
C SER A 38 7.71 -12.87 -7.82
N ASP A 39 6.40 -12.58 -7.81
CA ASP A 39 5.68 -12.00 -8.94
C ASP A 39 5.53 -10.49 -8.77
N ASP A 40 6.49 -9.75 -9.34
CA ASP A 40 6.51 -8.29 -9.29
C ASP A 40 5.23 -7.66 -9.87
N LYS A 41 4.60 -8.27 -10.89
CA LYS A 41 3.37 -7.73 -11.48
C LYS A 41 2.20 -7.88 -10.51
N ASN A 42 2.13 -9.01 -9.81
CA ASN A 42 1.12 -9.22 -8.79
C ASN A 42 1.29 -8.25 -7.62
N ILE A 43 2.52 -8.05 -7.13
CA ILE A 43 2.81 -7.08 -6.06
C ILE A 43 2.39 -5.67 -6.49
N TYR A 44 2.77 -5.23 -7.69
CA TYR A 44 2.38 -3.92 -8.21
C TYR A 44 0.85 -3.78 -8.32
N ARG A 45 0.15 -4.81 -8.81
CA ARG A 45 -1.31 -4.85 -8.87
C ARG A 45 -1.92 -4.68 -7.48
N ILE A 46 -1.40 -5.38 -6.47
CA ILE A 46 -1.94 -5.29 -5.11
C ILE A 46 -1.71 -3.89 -4.53
N PHE A 47 -0.56 -3.25 -4.74
CA PHE A 47 -0.39 -1.84 -4.35
C PHE A 47 -1.44 -0.91 -4.96
N ARG A 48 -1.81 -1.14 -6.23
CA ARG A 48 -2.88 -0.39 -6.90
C ARG A 48 -4.26 -0.68 -6.30
N GLU A 49 -4.55 -1.95 -5.99
CA GLU A 49 -5.79 -2.35 -5.29
C GLU A 49 -5.89 -1.66 -3.92
N ARG A 50 -4.79 -1.65 -3.15
CA ARG A 50 -4.71 -0.96 -1.85
C ARG A 50 -4.96 0.54 -2.00
N LEU A 51 -4.28 1.23 -2.93
CA LEU A 51 -4.52 2.67 -3.15
C LEU A 51 -5.98 2.96 -3.49
N SER A 52 -6.55 2.21 -4.43
CA SER A 52 -7.94 2.38 -4.83
C SER A 52 -8.91 2.16 -3.66
N LEU A 53 -8.61 1.22 -2.75
CA LEU A 53 -9.42 0.93 -1.57
C LEU A 53 -9.49 2.16 -0.65
N TYR A 54 -8.35 2.80 -0.36
CA TYR A 54 -8.31 3.99 0.49
C TYR A 54 -8.85 5.24 -0.21
N GLU A 55 -8.57 5.44 -1.50
CA GLU A 55 -9.13 6.56 -2.29
C GLU A 55 -10.67 6.51 -2.33
N GLN A 56 -11.25 5.32 -2.47
CA GLN A 56 -12.70 5.14 -2.40
C GLN A 56 -13.24 5.44 -0.99
N ALA A 57 -12.52 5.00 0.05
CA ALA A 57 -12.89 5.24 1.44
C ALA A 57 -12.86 6.73 1.81
N SER A 58 -11.95 7.52 1.24
CA SER A 58 -11.89 8.98 1.47
C SER A 58 -13.12 9.74 0.96
N ASN A 59 -13.96 9.14 0.12
CA ASN A 59 -15.22 9.74 -0.33
C ASN A 59 -16.38 9.51 0.67
N MET A 60 -16.18 8.70 1.71
CA MET A 60 -17.21 8.44 2.71
C MET A 60 -17.33 9.61 3.72
N PRO A 61 -18.51 9.77 4.35
CA PRO A 61 -18.69 10.74 5.42
C PRO A 61 -17.99 10.26 6.70
N LEU A 62 -16.69 10.55 6.81
CA LEU A 62 -15.85 10.20 7.95
C LEU A 62 -15.65 11.40 8.87
N ILE A 63 -15.44 11.11 10.15
CA ILE A 63 -14.96 12.10 11.11
C ILE A 63 -13.54 12.56 10.73
N GLU A 64 -13.14 13.72 11.23
CA GLU A 64 -11.89 14.36 10.83
C GLU A 64 -10.65 13.50 11.11
N ASP A 65 -10.59 12.85 12.27
CA ASP A 65 -9.46 12.01 12.66
C ASP A 65 -9.33 10.78 11.75
N ASP A 66 -10.44 10.11 11.44
CA ASP A 66 -10.46 8.97 10.52
C ASP A 66 -10.06 9.38 9.10
N ARG A 67 -10.52 10.56 8.63
CA ARG A 67 -10.10 11.09 7.33
C ARG A 67 -8.60 11.35 7.27
N LYS A 68 -8.03 12.01 8.29
CA LYS A 68 -6.58 12.25 8.40
C LYS A 68 -5.80 10.94 8.44
N PHE A 69 -6.34 9.94 9.14
CA PHE A 69 -5.75 8.60 9.15
C PHE A 69 -5.74 7.99 7.74
N LEU A 70 -6.84 8.05 6.98
CA LEU A 70 -6.86 7.54 5.60
C LEU A 70 -5.86 8.27 4.69
N ASP A 71 -5.77 9.60 4.78
CA ASP A 71 -4.81 10.39 4.01
C ASP A 71 -3.35 10.00 4.34
N TYR A 72 -3.06 9.76 5.62
CA TYR A 72 -1.77 9.24 6.05
C TYR A 72 -1.49 7.86 5.43
N ARG A 73 -2.45 6.95 5.46
CA ARG A 73 -2.30 5.59 4.89
C ARG A 73 -2.09 5.61 3.38
N ILE A 74 -2.78 6.48 2.64
CA ILE A 74 -2.56 6.65 1.19
C ILE A 74 -1.11 7.06 0.91
N ASN A 75 -0.57 8.01 1.69
CA ASN A 75 0.80 8.45 1.55
C ASN A 75 1.82 7.35 1.86
N GLU A 76 1.56 6.54 2.90
CA GLU A 76 2.39 5.37 3.22
C GLU A 76 2.40 4.37 2.07
N ILE A 77 1.24 4.00 1.52
CA ILE A 77 1.15 3.05 0.40
C ILE A 77 1.89 3.60 -0.83
N CYS A 78 1.75 4.89 -1.12
CA CYS A 78 2.48 5.55 -2.21
C CYS A 78 4.00 5.49 -2.00
N PHE A 79 4.45 5.67 -0.75
CA PHE A 79 5.87 5.57 -0.41
C PHE A 79 6.38 4.14 -0.56
N GLU A 80 5.68 3.15 -0.02
CA GLU A 80 6.01 1.72 -0.18
C GLU A 80 6.14 1.34 -1.66
N LEU A 81 5.18 1.76 -2.49
CA LEU A 81 5.20 1.51 -3.93
C LEU A 81 6.41 2.15 -4.62
N ARG A 82 6.81 3.37 -4.22
CA ARG A 82 8.03 4.02 -4.75
C ARG A 82 9.28 3.22 -4.39
N ILE A 83 9.39 2.76 -3.16
CA ILE A 83 10.52 1.94 -2.72
C ILE A 83 10.58 0.63 -3.50
N PHE A 84 9.43 -0.05 -3.65
CA PHE A 84 9.33 -1.26 -4.45
C PHE A 84 9.82 -1.05 -5.89
N LYS A 85 9.36 0.04 -6.54
CA LYS A 85 9.79 0.39 -7.90
C LYS A 85 11.30 0.62 -7.99
N ILE A 86 11.89 1.34 -7.02
CA ILE A 86 13.35 1.59 -6.98
C ILE A 86 14.12 0.27 -6.89
N ILE A 87 13.66 -0.66 -6.05
CA ILE A 87 14.29 -1.99 -5.91
C ILE A 87 14.21 -2.77 -7.24
N GLN A 88 13.06 -2.73 -7.90
CA GLN A 88 12.85 -3.39 -9.19
C GLN A 88 13.71 -2.79 -10.29
N ASP A 89 13.77 -1.46 -10.40
CA ASP A 89 14.60 -0.75 -11.37
C ASP A 89 16.08 -1.10 -11.18
N ARG A 90 16.55 -1.20 -9.92
CA ARG A 90 17.92 -1.63 -9.62
C ARG A 90 18.19 -3.08 -10.05
N LYS A 91 17.24 -4.00 -9.82
CA LYS A 91 17.35 -5.39 -10.26
C LYS A 91 17.47 -5.49 -11.79
N ASN A 92 16.61 -4.78 -12.51
CA ASN A 92 16.62 -4.72 -13.98
C ASN A 92 17.96 -4.17 -14.51
N LEU A 93 18.54 -3.16 -13.84
CA LEU A 93 19.83 -2.59 -14.21
C LEU A 93 20.98 -3.61 -14.05
N ILE A 94 20.98 -4.37 -12.95
CA ILE A 94 21.98 -5.42 -12.69
C ILE A 94 21.89 -6.51 -13.76
N GLU A 95 20.68 -6.96 -14.09
CA GLU A 95 20.44 -7.96 -15.14
C GLU A 95 20.90 -7.46 -16.51
N SER A 96 20.57 -6.21 -16.84
CA SER A 96 20.99 -5.57 -18.10
C SER A 96 22.52 -5.46 -18.18
N LYS A 97 23.19 -5.09 -17.09
CA LYS A 97 24.67 -5.04 -17.04
C LYS A 97 25.28 -6.42 -17.29
N ALA A 98 24.75 -7.46 -16.64
CA ALA A 98 25.23 -8.84 -16.83
C ALA A 98 25.07 -9.32 -18.28
N GLN A 99 24.00 -8.91 -18.98
CA GLN A 99 23.81 -9.21 -20.40
C GLN A 99 24.82 -8.47 -21.28
N ILE A 100 25.09 -7.19 -21.01
CA ILE A 100 26.09 -6.40 -21.73
C ILE A 100 27.47 -7.04 -21.59
N ASP A 101 27.86 -7.45 -20.38
CA ASP A 101 29.17 -8.06 -20.14
C ASP A 101 29.31 -9.39 -20.90
N LYS A 102 28.26 -10.24 -20.92
CA LYS A 102 28.25 -11.47 -21.75
C LYS A 102 28.43 -11.19 -23.25
N ILE A 103 27.79 -10.15 -23.77
CA ILE A 103 27.92 -9.77 -25.19
C ILE A 103 29.34 -9.28 -25.49
N LYS A 104 29.95 -8.52 -24.58
CA LYS A 104 31.34 -8.07 -24.73
C LYS A 104 32.31 -9.26 -24.78
N ASP A 105 32.14 -10.23 -23.88
CA ASP A 105 32.99 -11.42 -23.84
C ASP A 105 32.88 -12.23 -25.14
N GLN A 106 31.70 -12.30 -25.75
CA GLN A 106 31.48 -12.94 -27.06
C GLN A 106 32.09 -12.19 -28.24
N LEU A 107 32.29 -10.87 -28.14
CA LEU A 107 32.86 -10.04 -29.19
C LEU A 107 34.40 -9.97 -29.15
N VAL A 108 34.99 -10.30 -28.00
CA VAL A 108 36.46 -10.30 -27.78
C VAL A 108 37.06 -11.70 -27.98
N ALA A 109 36.23 -12.74 -27.99
CA ALA A 109 36.61 -14.13 -28.33
C ALA A 109 36.63 -14.36 -29.85
#